data_AF-A0AAV1RK13-F1
#
_entry.id   AF-A0AAV1RK13-F1
#
_cell.length_a   1.000
_cell.length_b   1.000
_cell.length_c   1.000
_cell.angle_alpha   90.00
_cell.angle_beta   90.00
_cell.angle_gamma   90.00
#
_symmetry.space_group_name_H-M   'P 1'
#
loop_
_entity.id
_entity.type
_entity.pdbx_description
1 polymer ?
#
loop_
_entity_poly.entity_id
_entity_poly.type
_entity_poly.pdbx_seq_one_letter_code
_entity_poly.pdbx_strand_id
1 'polypeptide(L)'
;MNLISGSLIDEIGEYFTHPRSIPSHLASAVSAQPGFLVWDAVKLHTFGGGKEENPYLYSLPYFRIIPSVSLSILIGMVYAVVAPLLLPFLVGYFYLGYMVYVNQIEDVYETVYETCGEYWPYVHHYIFVGIILMQITMIGLFGLKSKPSASIATIPLLVLTVMFNEYCKIRFLPTFRHYSVKDAVEHDELDNKFGQLKVNCENAKSAYCYPTLQSVNFMASKSSSTQPLVSSL
;
A
#
# COMPACT_ATOMS: atom_id res chain seq x y z
N MET A 1 -31.59 21.41 0.58
CA MET A 1 -31.33 20.58 -0.62
C MET A 1 -30.41 19.44 -0.20
N ASN A 2 -30.95 18.46 0.54
CA ASN A 2 -30.30 17.24 1.01
C ASN A 2 -31.40 16.18 1.19
N LEU A 3 -32.03 15.78 0.07
CA LEU A 3 -33.11 14.77 0.07
C LEU A 3 -32.58 13.34 0.04
N ILE A 4 -31.28 13.15 -0.22
CA ILE A 4 -30.64 11.82 -0.31
C ILE A 4 -30.15 11.34 1.07
N SER A 5 -29.88 12.26 2.00
CA SER A 5 -29.36 11.90 3.33
C SER A 5 -30.44 11.39 4.29
N GLY A 6 -31.72 11.73 4.07
CA GLY A 6 -32.83 11.24 4.90
C GLY A 6 -33.19 9.79 4.60
N SER A 7 -33.27 9.43 3.32
CA SER A 7 -33.65 8.08 2.87
C SER A 7 -32.68 6.99 3.35
N LEU A 8 -31.37 7.27 3.35
CA LEU A 8 -30.36 6.30 3.80
C LEU A 8 -30.36 6.11 5.32
N ILE A 9 -30.71 7.14 6.08
CA ILE A 9 -30.75 7.05 7.55
C ILE A 9 -32.01 6.30 8.00
N ASP A 10 -33.13 6.50 7.31
CA ASP A 10 -34.36 5.73 7.56
C ASP A 10 -34.19 4.25 7.17
N GLU A 11 -33.49 3.98 6.06
CA GLU A 11 -33.19 2.61 5.61
C GLU A 11 -32.25 1.89 6.61
N ILE A 12 -31.23 2.59 7.13
CA ILE A 12 -30.34 2.05 8.19
C ILE A 12 -31.09 1.83 9.51
N GLY A 13 -32.09 2.67 9.82
CA GLY A 13 -32.96 2.53 10.99
C GLY A 13 -33.83 1.27 10.93
N GLU A 14 -34.37 0.95 9.76
CA GLU A 14 -35.17 -0.26 9.53
C GLU A 14 -34.30 -1.54 9.63
N TYR A 15 -33.05 -1.49 9.14
CA TYR A 15 -32.06 -2.57 9.27
C TYR A 15 -31.73 -2.96 10.73
N PHE A 16 -31.80 -2.01 11.66
CA PHE A 16 -31.45 -2.26 13.07
C PHE A 16 -32.61 -2.87 13.89
N THR A 17 -33.85 -2.74 13.41
CA THR A 17 -35.04 -3.20 14.15
C THR A 17 -35.40 -4.67 13.89
N HIS A 18 -34.93 -5.27 12.79
CA HIS A 18 -35.29 -6.65 12.38
C HIS A 18 -34.07 -7.53 12.07
N PRO A 19 -33.35 -8.08 13.08
CA PRO A 19 -32.09 -8.83 12.89
C PRO A 19 -32.24 -10.23 12.25
N ARG A 20 -33.46 -10.66 11.89
CA ARG A 20 -33.73 -12.00 11.32
C ARG A 20 -33.61 -12.07 9.78
N SER A 21 -33.55 -10.94 9.08
CA SER A 21 -33.44 -10.86 7.60
C SER A 21 -31.99 -10.75 7.10
N ILE A 22 -31.02 -10.62 8.00
CA ILE A 22 -29.59 -10.45 7.68
C ILE A 22 -29.02 -11.61 6.82
N PRO A 23 -29.33 -12.90 7.08
CA PRO A 23 -28.77 -14.00 6.30
C PRO A 23 -29.30 -14.06 4.86
N SER A 24 -30.56 -13.70 4.63
CA SER A 24 -31.20 -13.78 3.31
C SER A 24 -30.74 -12.67 2.37
N HIS A 25 -30.50 -11.46 2.88
CA HIS A 25 -29.98 -10.35 2.08
C HIS A 25 -28.49 -10.54 1.74
N LEU A 26 -27.68 -11.04 2.68
CA LEU A 26 -26.29 -11.44 2.41
C LEU A 26 -26.21 -12.57 1.38
N ALA A 27 -27.10 -13.56 1.46
CA ALA A 27 -27.19 -14.63 0.45
C ALA A 27 -27.57 -14.08 -0.94
N SER A 28 -28.48 -13.11 -1.03
CA SER A 28 -28.83 -12.48 -2.32
C SER A 28 -27.68 -11.66 -2.91
N ALA A 29 -26.91 -10.95 -2.07
CA ALA A 29 -25.76 -10.14 -2.52
C ALA A 29 -24.59 -11.01 -2.98
N VAL A 30 -24.33 -12.14 -2.32
CA VAL A 30 -23.32 -13.12 -2.73
C VAL A 30 -23.72 -13.83 -4.02
N SER A 31 -25.03 -14.09 -4.22
CA SER A 31 -25.55 -14.70 -5.45
C SER A 31 -25.44 -13.82 -6.71
N ALA A 32 -25.21 -12.51 -6.53
CA ALA A 32 -25.04 -11.55 -7.63
C ALA A 32 -23.58 -11.42 -8.13
N GLN A 33 -22.58 -11.89 -7.38
CA GLN A 33 -21.17 -11.90 -7.80
C GLN A 33 -20.89 -12.68 -9.10
N PRO A 34 -21.48 -13.87 -9.35
CA PRO A 34 -21.24 -14.57 -10.61
C PRO A 34 -21.75 -13.79 -11.82
N GLY A 35 -22.79 -12.96 -11.68
CA GLY A 35 -23.31 -12.11 -12.76
C GLY A 35 -22.30 -11.04 -13.20
N PHE A 36 -21.56 -10.46 -12.25
CA PHE A 36 -20.50 -9.49 -12.55
C PHE A 36 -19.32 -10.16 -13.29
N LEU A 37 -18.90 -11.34 -12.85
CA LEU A 37 -17.83 -12.11 -13.50
C LEU A 37 -18.22 -12.58 -14.91
N VAL A 38 -19.48 -13.01 -15.10
CA VAL A 38 -20.01 -13.40 -16.41
C VAL A 38 -20.14 -12.18 -17.33
N TRP A 39 -20.56 -11.02 -16.81
CA TRP A 39 -20.60 -9.78 -17.56
C TRP A 39 -19.21 -9.31 -18.00
N ASP A 40 -18.21 -9.38 -17.12
CA ASP A 40 -16.82 -9.06 -17.47
C ASP A 40 -16.25 -10.05 -18.50
N ALA A 41 -16.56 -11.34 -18.38
CA ALA A 41 -16.15 -12.35 -19.37
C ALA A 41 -16.83 -12.14 -20.74
N VAL A 42 -18.12 -11.80 -20.75
CA VAL A 42 -18.87 -11.47 -21.98
C VAL A 42 -18.31 -10.19 -22.59
N LYS A 43 -18.03 -9.16 -21.79
CA LYS A 43 -17.42 -7.91 -22.28
C LYS A 43 -16.03 -8.14 -22.86
N LEU A 44 -15.23 -9.01 -22.24
CA LEU A 44 -13.91 -9.41 -22.74
C LEU A 44 -14.02 -10.15 -24.07
N HIS A 45 -15.00 -11.03 -24.23
CA HIS A 45 -15.14 -11.87 -25.43
C HIS A 45 -15.89 -11.18 -26.59
N THR A 46 -16.72 -10.16 -26.31
CA THR A 46 -17.52 -9.45 -27.34
C THR A 46 -16.84 -8.17 -27.82
N PHE A 47 -15.95 -7.57 -27.01
CA PHE A 47 -15.23 -6.32 -27.34
C PHE A 47 -13.75 -6.59 -27.66
N GLY A 48 -13.47 -7.66 -28.42
CA GLY A 48 -12.16 -7.96 -29.01
C GLY A 48 -11.85 -7.09 -30.24
N GLY A 49 -11.95 -5.78 -30.11
CA GLY A 49 -11.83 -4.83 -31.22
C GLY A 49 -10.96 -3.63 -30.87
N GLY A 50 -9.65 -3.77 -31.13
CA GLY A 50 -8.77 -2.65 -31.45
C GLY A 50 -8.67 -1.52 -30.43
N LYS A 51 -8.61 -1.83 -29.14
CA LYS A 51 -7.95 -0.92 -28.21
C LYS A 51 -6.48 -1.29 -28.24
N GLU A 52 -5.67 -0.39 -28.77
CA GLU A 52 -4.25 -0.30 -28.44
C GLU A 52 -4.17 -0.53 -26.92
N GLU A 53 -3.76 -1.74 -26.54
CA GLU A 53 -3.63 -2.13 -25.15
C GLU A 53 -2.54 -1.21 -24.61
N ASN A 54 -2.97 -0.08 -24.05
CA ASN A 54 -2.13 0.68 -23.16
C ASN A 54 -1.72 -0.36 -22.13
N PRO A 55 -0.44 -0.73 -22.01
CA PRO A 55 -0.02 -1.67 -20.99
C PRO A 55 -0.32 -0.97 -19.69
N TYR A 56 -1.49 -1.24 -19.12
CA TYR A 56 -1.91 -0.73 -17.84
C TYR A 56 -0.99 -1.44 -16.85
N LEU A 57 0.18 -0.84 -16.64
CA LEU A 57 1.16 -1.25 -15.66
C LEU A 57 0.40 -1.41 -14.35
N TYR A 58 0.24 -2.65 -13.90
CA TYR A 58 -0.43 -2.92 -12.66
C TYR A 58 0.52 -2.46 -11.56
N SER A 59 0.37 -1.20 -11.15
CA SER A 59 1.16 -0.61 -10.06
C SER A 59 0.64 -1.15 -8.74
N LEU A 60 1.55 -1.44 -7.82
CA LEU A 60 1.21 -1.85 -6.47
C LEU A 60 0.28 -0.80 -5.81
N PRO A 61 -0.92 -1.16 -5.32
CA PRO A 61 -1.84 -0.21 -4.73
C PRO A 61 -1.44 0.13 -3.28
N TYR A 62 -0.38 0.93 -3.13
CA TYR A 62 0.19 1.36 -1.83
C TYR A 62 -0.86 1.90 -0.86
N PHE A 63 -1.78 2.74 -1.37
CA PHE A 63 -2.84 3.37 -0.59
C PHE A 63 -3.81 2.37 0.07
N ARG A 64 -3.94 1.15 -0.46
CA ARG A 64 -4.81 0.12 0.08
C ARG A 64 -4.03 -0.85 0.97
N ILE A 65 -2.85 -1.26 0.53
CA ILE A 65 -2.05 -2.29 1.22
C ILE A 65 -1.49 -1.75 2.53
N ILE A 66 -0.89 -0.56 2.54
CA ILE A 66 -0.21 0.00 3.72
C ILE A 66 -1.19 0.20 4.89
N PRO A 67 -2.36 0.84 4.72
CA PRO A 67 -3.30 0.99 5.83
C PRO A 67 -3.89 -0.34 6.29
N SER A 68 -4.14 -1.28 5.37
CA SER A 68 -4.66 -2.61 5.70
C SER A 68 -3.69 -3.41 6.58
N VAL A 69 -2.41 -3.45 6.20
CA VAL A 69 -1.34 -4.10 6.97
C VAL A 69 -1.17 -3.42 8.33
N SER A 70 -1.16 -2.07 8.36
CA SER A 70 -1.02 -1.30 9.59
C SER A 70 -2.18 -1.55 10.57
N LEU A 71 -3.41 -1.67 10.06
CA LEU A 71 -4.59 -2.01 10.85
C LEU A 71 -4.51 -3.44 11.41
N SER A 72 -4.03 -4.40 10.62
CA SER A 72 -3.80 -5.78 11.09
C SER A 72 -2.77 -5.82 12.22
N ILE A 73 -1.69 -5.02 12.15
CA ILE A 73 -0.70 -4.88 13.23
C ILE A 73 -1.36 -4.27 14.47
N LEU A 74 -2.12 -3.19 14.31
CA LEU A 74 -2.82 -2.51 15.39
C LEU A 74 -3.74 -3.47 16.17
N ILE A 75 -4.61 -4.19 15.45
CA ILE A 75 -5.52 -5.17 16.05
C ILE A 75 -4.71 -6.28 16.73
N GLY A 76 -3.68 -6.79 16.06
CA GLY A 76 -2.80 -7.81 16.60
C GLY A 76 -2.17 -7.44 17.94
N MET A 77 -1.62 -6.22 18.02
CA MET A 77 -0.98 -5.70 19.22
C MET A 77 -1.97 -5.51 20.38
N VAL A 78 -3.15 -4.93 20.11
CA VAL A 78 -4.17 -4.72 21.14
C VAL A 78 -4.72 -6.06 21.67
N TYR A 79 -5.01 -7.00 20.76
CA TYR A 79 -5.57 -8.31 21.14
C TYR A 79 -4.53 -9.28 21.71
N ALA A 80 -3.23 -9.07 21.49
CA ALA A 80 -2.16 -9.90 22.07
C ALA A 80 -2.27 -10.02 23.61
N VAL A 81 -2.68 -8.94 24.28
CA VAL A 81 -2.84 -8.90 25.74
C VAL A 81 -4.16 -9.54 26.20
N VAL A 82 -5.21 -9.43 25.40
CA VAL A 82 -6.55 -9.95 25.72
C VAL A 82 -6.63 -11.46 25.47
N ALA A 83 -6.13 -11.91 24.32
CA ALA A 83 -6.21 -13.29 23.85
C ALA A 83 -4.87 -13.67 23.18
N PRO A 84 -3.85 -14.12 23.95
CA PRO A 84 -2.51 -14.39 23.43
C PRO A 84 -2.48 -15.50 22.37
N LEU A 85 -3.48 -16.39 22.38
CA LEU A 85 -3.67 -17.43 21.36
C LEU A 85 -3.93 -16.86 19.95
N LEU A 86 -4.34 -15.60 19.80
CA LEU A 86 -4.53 -14.94 18.50
C LEU A 86 -3.19 -14.60 17.81
N LEU A 87 -2.14 -14.37 18.60
CA LEU A 87 -0.82 -13.96 18.10
C LEU A 87 -0.18 -14.97 17.12
N PRO A 88 -0.14 -16.29 17.37
CA PRO A 88 0.40 -17.24 16.40
C PRO A 88 -0.40 -17.26 15.08
N PHE A 89 -1.73 -17.09 15.12
CA PHE A 89 -2.54 -16.99 13.89
C PHE A 89 -2.18 -15.72 13.10
N LEU A 90 -1.98 -14.60 13.79
CA LEU A 90 -1.56 -13.34 13.15
C LEU A 90 -0.17 -13.45 12.52
N VAL A 91 0.78 -14.09 13.20
CA VAL A 91 2.12 -14.34 12.65
C VAL A 91 2.02 -15.23 11.41
N GLY A 92 1.20 -16.28 11.44
CA GLY A 92 0.92 -17.11 10.26
C GLY A 92 0.32 -16.31 9.09
N TYR A 93 -0.61 -15.40 9.38
CA TYR A 93 -1.17 -14.49 8.38
C TYR A 93 -0.10 -13.60 7.74
N PHE A 94 0.78 -12.98 8.53
CA PHE A 94 1.86 -12.15 7.98
C PHE A 94 2.90 -12.97 7.21
N TYR A 95 3.20 -14.20 7.66
CA TYR A 95 4.13 -15.08 6.97
C TYR A 95 3.63 -15.49 5.58
N LEU A 96 2.38 -15.96 5.50
CA LEU A 96 1.75 -16.30 4.22
C LEU A 96 1.62 -15.06 3.33
N GLY A 97 1.21 -13.93 3.92
CA GLY A 97 1.16 -12.64 3.23
C GLY A 97 2.51 -12.26 2.64
N TYR A 98 3.60 -12.38 3.41
CA TYR A 98 4.96 -12.10 2.96
C TYR A 98 5.35 -12.96 1.74
N MET A 99 5.12 -14.28 1.80
CA MET A 99 5.41 -15.18 0.68
C MET A 99 4.66 -14.78 -0.59
N VAL A 100 3.36 -14.48 -0.46
CA VAL A 100 2.53 -14.06 -1.60
C VAL A 100 2.97 -12.70 -2.14
N TYR A 101 3.22 -11.72 -1.28
CA TYR A 101 3.61 -10.38 -1.71
C TYR A 101 4.98 -10.33 -2.38
N VAL A 102 5.97 -11.09 -1.87
CA VAL A 102 7.28 -11.20 -2.54
C VAL A 102 7.12 -11.75 -3.95
N ASN A 103 6.36 -12.84 -4.11
CA ASN A 103 6.10 -13.40 -5.43
C ASN A 103 5.35 -12.41 -6.34
N GLN A 104 4.37 -11.67 -5.81
CA GLN A 104 3.64 -10.71 -6.64
C GLN A 104 4.50 -9.51 -7.05
N ILE A 105 5.39 -9.03 -6.18
CA ILE A 105 6.30 -7.91 -6.49
C ILE A 105 7.33 -8.33 -7.55
N GLU A 106 7.76 -9.59 -7.54
CA GLU A 106 8.71 -10.11 -8.52
C GLU A 106 8.07 -10.41 -9.88
N ASP A 107 6.89 -11.06 -9.90
CA ASP A 107 6.32 -11.61 -11.13
C ASP A 107 5.19 -10.77 -11.77
N VAL A 108 4.50 -9.92 -10.99
CA VAL A 108 3.22 -9.32 -11.41
C VAL A 108 3.26 -7.79 -11.43
N TYR A 109 3.76 -7.17 -10.36
CA TYR A 109 3.75 -5.72 -10.23
C TYR A 109 4.97 -5.09 -10.91
N GLU A 110 4.74 -4.13 -11.79
CA GLU A 110 5.82 -3.30 -12.32
C GLU A 110 5.97 -2.04 -11.46
N THR A 111 7.20 -1.72 -11.05
CA THR A 111 7.48 -0.56 -10.20
C THR A 111 7.46 0.73 -11.03
N VAL A 112 6.27 1.30 -11.19
CA VAL A 112 6.07 2.58 -11.90
C VAL A 112 6.60 3.77 -11.10
N TYR A 113 6.54 3.69 -9.77
CA TYR A 113 6.94 4.75 -8.85
C TYR A 113 7.88 4.22 -7.78
N GLU A 114 9.09 4.78 -7.75
CA GLU A 114 10.06 4.54 -6.70
C GLU A 114 9.84 5.55 -5.56
N THR A 115 9.37 5.05 -4.42
CA THR A 115 9.03 5.88 -3.24
C THR A 115 10.18 5.98 -2.24
N CYS A 116 11.29 5.27 -2.47
CA CYS A 116 12.50 5.30 -1.64
C CYS A 116 12.25 5.17 -0.13
N GLY A 117 11.20 4.43 0.27
CA GLY A 117 10.88 4.21 1.68
C GLY A 117 10.18 5.39 2.38
N GLU A 118 9.65 6.37 1.64
CA GLU A 118 8.96 7.54 2.21
C GLU A 118 7.76 7.16 3.12
N TYR A 119 7.16 5.99 2.91
CA TYR A 119 6.05 5.50 3.74
C TYR A 119 6.48 4.96 5.12
N TRP A 120 7.76 4.67 5.33
CA TRP A 120 8.25 4.06 6.56
C TRP A 120 7.93 4.84 7.85
N PRO A 121 8.09 6.18 7.92
CA PRO A 121 7.71 6.95 9.09
C PRO A 121 6.23 6.83 9.46
N TYR A 122 5.35 6.66 8.48
CA TYR A 122 3.91 6.46 8.71
C TYR A 122 3.64 5.08 9.30
N VAL A 123 4.23 4.03 8.72
CA VAL A 123 4.13 2.66 9.24
C VAL A 123 4.66 2.58 10.68
N HIS A 124 5.84 3.17 10.93
CA HIS A 124 6.43 3.29 12.26
C HIS A 124 5.48 3.99 13.24
N HIS A 125 4.86 5.11 12.83
CA HIS A 125 3.89 5.81 13.66
C HIS A 125 2.72 4.90 14.07
N TYR A 126 2.12 4.15 13.13
CA TYR A 126 1.01 3.24 13.44
C TYR A 126 1.43 2.09 14.37
N ILE A 127 2.64 1.56 14.22
CA ILE A 127 3.19 0.54 15.14
C ILE A 127 3.26 1.09 16.57
N PHE A 128 3.78 2.30 16.75
CA PHE A 128 3.86 2.94 18.07
C PHE A 128 2.49 3.23 18.67
N VAL A 129 1.53 3.68 17.86
CA VAL A 129 0.14 3.84 18.30
C VAL A 129 -0.42 2.50 18.78
N GLY A 130 -0.14 1.40 18.07
CA GLY A 130 -0.52 0.04 18.49
C GLY A 130 0.11 -0.39 19.81
N ILE A 131 1.40 -0.13 20.03
CA ILE A 131 2.09 -0.42 21.29
C ILE A 131 1.49 0.39 22.45
N ILE A 132 1.25 1.69 22.24
CA ILE A 132 0.66 2.58 23.25
C ILE A 132 -0.75 2.10 23.64
N LEU A 133 -1.59 1.77 22.65
CA LEU A 133 -2.92 1.23 22.89
C LEU A 133 -2.86 -0.11 23.64
N MET A 134 -1.95 -1.01 23.24
CA MET A 134 -1.72 -2.27 23.95
C MET A 134 -1.39 -2.04 25.42
N GLN A 135 -0.50 -1.10 25.75
CA GLN A 135 -0.12 -0.77 27.12
C GLN A 135 -1.28 -0.14 27.91
N ILE A 136 -2.09 0.72 27.29
CA ILE A 136 -3.32 1.25 27.90
C ILE A 136 -4.30 0.10 28.20
N THR A 137 -4.53 -0.81 27.25
CA THR A 137 -5.39 -1.99 27.45
C THR A 137 -4.86 -2.89 28.57
N MET A 138 -3.54 -3.06 28.68
CA MET A 138 -2.88 -3.83 29.74
C MET A 138 -3.08 -3.20 31.13
N ILE A 139 -2.97 -1.87 31.24
CA ILE A 139 -3.26 -1.12 32.47
C ILE A 139 -4.72 -1.34 32.89
N GLY A 140 -5.66 -1.25 31.94
CA GLY A 140 -7.08 -1.51 32.18
C GLY A 140 -7.36 -2.95 32.63
N LEU A 141 -6.76 -3.94 31.96
CA LEU A 141 -6.96 -5.35 32.26
C LEU A 141 -6.43 -5.74 33.65
N PHE A 142 -5.27 -5.22 34.05
CA PHE A 142 -4.73 -5.45 35.40
C PHE A 142 -5.43 -4.64 36.49
N GLY A 143 -5.93 -3.45 36.15
CA GLY A 143 -6.78 -2.66 37.03
C GLY A 143 -8.05 -3.43 37.43
N LEU A 144 -8.72 -4.03 36.45
CA LEU A 144 -9.93 -4.84 36.68
C LEU A 144 -9.63 -6.15 37.45
N LYS A 145 -8.48 -6.80 37.19
CA LYS A 145 -8.08 -8.04 37.87
C LYS A 145 -7.55 -7.84 39.31
N SER A 146 -7.71 -6.65 39.91
CA SER A 146 -7.33 -6.34 41.30
C SER A 146 -5.85 -6.63 41.62
N LYS A 147 -4.95 -6.48 40.64
CA LYS A 147 -3.48 -6.58 40.82
C LYS A 147 -2.83 -5.22 40.57
N PRO A 148 -2.96 -4.25 41.50
CA PRO A 148 -2.52 -2.86 41.29
C PRO A 148 -1.01 -2.75 41.07
N SER A 149 -0.21 -3.64 41.67
CA SER A 149 1.25 -3.65 41.49
C SER A 149 1.67 -3.82 40.02
N ALA A 150 0.97 -4.66 39.25
CA ALA A 150 1.29 -4.87 37.83
C ALA A 150 0.87 -3.67 36.99
N SER A 151 -0.25 -3.02 37.32
CA SER A 151 -0.73 -1.82 36.62
C SER A 151 0.22 -0.63 36.81
N ILE A 152 0.72 -0.42 38.03
CA ILE A 152 1.68 0.65 38.34
C ILE A 152 3.01 0.42 37.60
N ALA A 153 3.47 -0.83 37.48
CA ALA A 153 4.68 -1.17 36.75
C ALA A 153 4.60 -0.88 35.24
N THR A 154 3.41 -0.86 34.65
CA THR A 154 3.21 -0.55 33.22
C THR A 154 3.30 0.95 32.92
N ILE A 155 3.09 1.83 33.91
CA ILE A 155 3.12 3.29 33.71
C ILE A 155 4.52 3.79 33.27
N PRO A 156 5.63 3.43 33.94
CA PRO A 156 6.97 3.78 33.47
C PRO A 156 7.27 3.27 32.06
N LEU A 157 6.76 2.08 31.72
CA LEU A 157 6.95 1.49 30.40
C LEU A 157 6.26 2.32 29.30
N LEU A 158 5.07 2.84 29.58
CA LEU A 158 4.35 3.77 28.68
C LEU A 158 5.13 5.06 28.46
N VAL A 159 5.64 5.67 29.54
CA VAL A 159 6.46 6.87 29.44
C VAL A 159 7.72 6.62 28.61
N LEU A 160 8.44 5.52 28.88
CA LEU A 160 9.63 5.14 28.11
C LEU A 160 9.31 4.93 26.63
N THR A 161 8.18 4.30 26.31
CA THR A 161 7.74 4.08 24.93
C THR A 161 7.50 5.40 24.19
N VAL A 162 6.85 6.37 24.84
CA VAL A 162 6.61 7.70 24.26
C VAL A 162 7.93 8.46 24.08
N MET A 163 8.82 8.44 25.09
CA MET A 163 10.13 9.08 24.99
C MET A 163 10.98 8.47 23.88
N PHE A 164 10.94 7.15 23.72
CA PHE A 164 11.66 6.46 22.64
C PHE A 164 11.11 6.83 21.26
N ASN A 165 9.78 6.95 21.11
CA ASN A 165 9.16 7.42 19.87
C ASN A 165 9.65 8.82 19.48
N GLU A 166 9.64 9.76 20.43
CA GLU A 166 10.10 11.13 20.18
C GLU A 166 11.60 11.17 19.86
N TYR A 167 12.41 10.38 20.56
CA TYR A 167 13.82 10.21 20.22
C TYR A 167 14.01 9.71 18.78
N CYS A 168 13.27 8.68 18.37
CA CYS A 168 13.32 8.15 17.01
C CYS A 168 12.91 9.19 15.96
N LYS A 169 11.87 9.98 16.22
CA LYS A 169 11.44 11.06 15.32
C LYS A 169 12.53 12.11 15.18
N ILE A 170 13.10 12.60 16.27
CA ILE A 170 14.14 13.63 16.24
C ILE A 170 15.39 13.12 15.50
N ARG A 171 15.77 11.85 15.74
CA ARG A 171 17.01 11.28 15.22
C ARG A 171 16.93 10.82 13.78
N PHE A 172 15.84 10.17 13.37
CA PHE A 172 15.74 9.43 12.11
C PHE A 172 14.80 10.07 11.09
N LEU A 173 13.78 10.82 11.51
CA LEU A 173 12.86 11.48 10.56
C LEU A 173 13.58 12.45 9.59
N PRO A 174 14.62 13.22 10.00
CA PRO A 174 15.34 14.08 9.08
C PRO A 174 15.95 13.33 7.89
N THR A 175 16.40 12.09 8.09
CA THR A 175 17.02 11.25 7.05
C THR A 175 16.02 10.85 5.96
N PHE A 176 14.74 10.65 6.29
CA PHE A 176 13.71 10.30 5.30
C PHE A 176 13.23 11.51 4.49
N ARG A 177 13.42 12.73 5.01
CA ARG A 177 12.95 13.97 4.33
C ARG A 177 14.03 14.69 3.55
N HIS A 178 15.29 14.56 3.97
CA HIS A 178 16.40 15.28 3.36
C HIS A 178 17.44 14.29 2.88
N TYR A 179 17.77 14.40 1.61
CA TYR A 179 18.90 13.71 1.04
C TYR A 179 20.20 14.41 1.45
N SER A 180 21.24 13.63 1.78
CA SER A 180 22.48 14.21 2.29
C SER A 180 23.31 14.80 1.14
N VAL A 181 23.82 16.02 1.34
CA VAL A 181 24.66 16.70 0.34
C VAL A 181 25.95 15.92 0.09
N LYS A 182 26.47 15.24 1.12
CA LYS A 182 27.66 14.42 0.99
C LYS A 182 27.43 13.25 0.02
N ASP A 183 26.32 12.54 0.19
CA ASP A 183 25.99 11.42 -0.70
C ASP A 183 25.76 11.94 -2.12
N ALA A 184 25.10 13.09 -2.28
CA ALA A 184 24.89 13.73 -3.58
C ALA A 184 26.22 14.00 -4.32
N VAL A 185 27.21 14.56 -3.62
CA VAL A 185 28.54 14.81 -4.18
C VAL A 185 29.25 13.51 -4.56
N GLU A 186 29.15 12.47 -3.73
CA GLU A 186 29.74 11.16 -4.02
C GLU A 186 29.11 10.51 -5.26
N HIS A 187 27.80 10.60 -5.41
CA HIS A 187 27.09 10.14 -6.60
C HIS A 187 27.49 10.93 -7.86
N ASP A 188 27.60 12.26 -7.77
CA ASP A 188 28.05 13.11 -8.88
C ASP A 188 29.48 12.74 -9.34
N GLU A 189 30.39 12.45 -8.39
CA GLU A 189 31.73 11.99 -8.70
C GLU A 189 31.76 10.62 -9.39
N LEU A 190 30.88 9.70 -8.97
CA LEU A 190 30.74 8.39 -9.61
C LEU A 190 30.20 8.54 -11.05
N ASP A 191 29.16 9.34 -11.25
CA ASP A 191 28.59 9.62 -12.58
C ASP A 191 29.64 10.21 -13.54
N ASN A 192 30.52 11.06 -13.02
CA ASN A 192 31.63 11.60 -13.79
C ASN A 192 32.66 10.51 -14.15
N LYS A 193 33.03 9.65 -13.19
CA LYS A 193 33.97 8.53 -13.43
C LYS A 193 33.45 7.54 -14.46
N PHE A 194 32.14 7.27 -14.47
CA PHE A 194 31.49 6.40 -15.45
C PHE A 194 31.15 7.10 -16.78
N GLY A 195 31.41 8.41 -16.91
CA GLY A 195 31.11 9.19 -18.10
C GLY A 195 29.62 9.42 -18.36
N GLN A 196 28.76 9.15 -17.38
CA GLN A 196 27.30 9.26 -17.50
C GLN A 196 26.78 10.68 -17.26
N LEU A 197 27.54 11.52 -16.58
CA LEU A 197 27.13 12.88 -16.19
C LEU A 197 26.56 13.73 -17.34
N LYS A 198 27.20 13.70 -18.52
CA LYS A 198 26.73 14.45 -19.69
C LYS A 198 25.41 13.90 -20.24
N VAL A 199 25.29 12.58 -20.33
CA VAL A 199 24.09 11.90 -20.83
C VAL A 199 22.91 12.16 -19.89
N ASN A 200 23.13 12.07 -18.58
CA ASN A 200 22.13 12.35 -17.57
C ASN A 200 21.64 13.81 -17.65
N CYS A 201 22.55 14.77 -17.86
CA CYS A 201 22.21 16.18 -18.03
C CYS A 201 21.40 16.45 -19.31
N GLU A 202 21.70 15.78 -20.41
CA GLU A 202 20.92 15.87 -21.65
C GLU A 202 19.52 15.26 -21.47
N ASN A 203 19.43 14.07 -20.87
CA ASN A 203 18.17 13.41 -20.56
C ASN A 203 17.28 14.29 -19.65
N ALA A 204 17.87 14.92 -18.63
CA ALA A 204 17.16 15.78 -17.68
C ALA A 204 16.47 16.98 -18.35
N LYS A 205 17.02 17.52 -19.44
CA LYS A 205 16.40 18.62 -20.19
C LYS A 205 15.06 18.22 -20.82
N SER A 206 14.93 16.96 -21.24
CA SER A 206 13.72 16.44 -21.88
C SER A 206 12.81 15.61 -20.96
N ALA A 207 13.29 15.23 -19.76
CA ALA A 207 12.62 14.28 -18.87
C ALA A 207 11.25 14.76 -18.39
N TYR A 208 11.11 16.06 -18.12
CA TYR A 208 9.86 16.66 -17.61
C TYR A 208 9.06 17.41 -18.68
N CYS A 209 9.38 17.19 -19.96
CA CYS A 209 8.55 17.72 -21.03
C CYS A 209 7.17 17.07 -21.00
N TYR A 210 6.13 17.90 -21.18
CA TYR A 210 4.77 17.39 -21.27
C TYR A 210 4.66 16.37 -22.42
N PRO A 211 3.90 15.27 -22.28
CA PRO A 211 3.85 14.21 -23.28
C PRO A 211 3.55 14.67 -24.72
N THR A 212 2.79 15.76 -24.89
CA THR A 212 2.51 16.34 -26.23
C THR A 212 3.59 17.24 -26.79
N LEU A 213 4.56 17.68 -25.96
CA LEU A 213 5.71 18.50 -26.35
C LEU A 213 6.99 17.65 -26.55
N GLN A 214 6.94 16.36 -26.26
CA GLN A 214 8.05 15.45 -26.46
C GLN A 214 8.26 15.26 -27.97
N SER A 215 9.46 15.55 -28.46
CA SER A 215 9.77 15.34 -29.88
C SER A 215 9.65 13.85 -30.20
N VAL A 216 8.75 13.51 -31.12
CA VAL A 216 8.56 12.13 -31.59
C VAL A 216 9.88 11.65 -32.19
N ASN A 217 10.64 10.84 -31.44
CA ASN A 217 11.85 10.21 -31.93
C ASN A 217 11.45 9.07 -32.90
N PHE A 218 11.27 9.43 -34.17
CA PHE A 218 11.00 8.52 -35.30
C PHE A 218 12.10 7.46 -35.54
N MET A 219 13.19 7.46 -34.76
CA MET A 219 14.33 6.57 -34.95
C MET A 219 14.09 5.12 -34.44
N ALA A 220 13.19 4.89 -33.49
CA ALA A 220 12.95 3.54 -32.96
C ALA A 220 12.05 2.67 -33.87
N SER A 221 11.35 3.27 -34.83
CA SER A 221 10.45 2.53 -35.75
C SER A 221 11.17 1.95 -36.97
N LYS A 222 12.43 2.32 -37.23
CA LYS A 222 13.13 1.95 -38.48
C LYS A 222 13.91 0.63 -38.46
N SER A 223 13.97 -0.11 -37.35
CA SER A 223 14.62 -1.43 -37.33
C SER A 223 13.68 -2.61 -37.62
N SER A 224 12.38 -2.38 -37.85
CA SER A 224 11.41 -3.44 -38.19
C SER A 224 10.65 -3.14 -39.47
N SER A 225 11.35 -2.63 -40.49
CA SER A 225 10.86 -2.58 -41.87
C SER A 225 11.69 -3.57 -42.69
N THR A 226 11.23 -4.81 -42.70
CA THR A 226 11.72 -5.88 -43.58
C THR A 226 11.77 -5.41 -45.03
N GLN A 227 12.93 -5.60 -45.65
CA GLN A 227 13.17 -5.36 -47.07
C GLN A 227 12.31 -6.26 -47.96
N PRO A 228 11.95 -5.82 -49.18
CA PRO A 228 11.10 -6.58 -50.08
C PRO A 228 11.94 -7.63 -50.84
N LEU A 229 11.47 -8.87 -50.86
CA LEU A 229 11.96 -9.91 -51.78
C LEU A 229 10.83 -10.26 -52.74
N VAL A 230 10.81 -9.57 -53.88
CA VAL A 230 10.28 -10.13 -55.12
C VAL A 230 11.45 -10.23 -56.08
N SER A 231 11.86 -11.45 -56.40
CA SER A 231 12.50 -11.75 -57.68
C SER A 231 12.01 -13.11 -58.15
N SER A 232 11.26 -13.04 -59.24
CA SER A 232 10.84 -14.10 -60.14
C SER A 232 11.97 -15.05 -60.56
N LEU A 233 11.70 -16.35 -60.50
CA LEU A 233 11.72 -17.26 -61.65
C LEU A 233 10.89 -18.52 -61.35
#